data_AF-A0A8C1SY48-F1
#
_entry.id   AF-A0A8C1SY48-F1
#
_cell.length_a   1.000
_cell.length_b   1.000
_cell.length_c   1.000
_cell.angle_alpha   90.00
_cell.angle_beta   90.00
_cell.angle_gamma   90.00
#
_symmetry.space_group_name_H-M   'P 1'
#
loop_
_entity.id
_entity.type
_entity.pdbx_description
1 polymer ?
#
loop_
_entity_poly.entity_id
_entity_poly.type
_entity_poly.pdbx_seq_one_letter_code
_entity_poly.pdbx_strand_id
1 'polypeptide(L)'
;MSVLSVSCAIEYAHNCTIMGCQYNCSVTLSGPKCYCRNGYEVGEDGKRCKDFNECAVYGTCSQTCTNTDGSYTCSCVEGYLPQPDNRSCKAKNDPVDRHPYLLIANSQNIQATSLSGANPISINTKQTTAMDFIYAQETVCWIHMGDSPAATQLKCAKFPNAKSFTEEKTINISLSLHRHLSRSRSF
;
A
#
# COMPACT_ATOMS: atom_id res chain seq x y z
N MET A 1 -19.96 14.09 56.93
CA MET A 1 -19.80 12.62 56.94
C MET A 1 -20.40 12.06 55.66
N SER A 2 -19.56 11.35 54.93
CA SER A 2 -19.69 10.88 53.56
C SER A 2 -20.55 9.62 53.50
N VAL A 3 -21.70 9.66 52.82
CA VAL A 3 -22.57 8.47 52.64
C VAL A 3 -23.27 8.40 51.27
N LEU A 4 -22.74 9.07 50.23
CA LEU A 4 -23.27 8.98 48.86
C LEU A 4 -22.37 8.20 47.87
N SER A 5 -21.23 7.68 48.33
CA SER A 5 -20.26 6.99 47.45
C SER A 5 -20.26 5.46 47.53
N VAL A 6 -21.05 4.85 48.43
CA VAL A 6 -20.99 3.39 48.69
C VAL A 6 -22.14 2.61 48.04
N SER A 7 -23.23 3.26 47.62
CA SER A 7 -24.41 2.57 47.08
C SER A 7 -24.33 2.20 45.60
N CYS A 8 -23.34 2.69 44.85
CA CYS A 8 -23.23 2.41 43.41
C CYS A 8 -22.54 1.06 43.10
N ALA A 9 -21.75 0.52 44.03
CA ALA A 9 -20.91 -0.66 43.77
C ALA A 9 -21.58 -2.01 44.10
N ILE A 10 -22.64 -2.04 44.94
CA ILE A 10 -23.13 -3.29 45.52
C ILE A 10 -24.36 -3.87 44.78
N GLU A 11 -25.16 -3.08 44.07
CA GLU A 11 -26.29 -3.61 43.26
C GLU A 11 -25.89 -4.19 41.89
N TYR A 12 -24.63 -4.03 41.47
CA TYR A 12 -24.19 -4.38 40.11
C TYR A 12 -23.39 -5.69 40.00
N ALA A 13 -22.96 -6.28 41.13
CA ALA A 13 -22.12 -7.48 41.15
C ALA A 13 -22.90 -8.78 40.84
N HIS A 14 -24.22 -8.78 40.99
CA HIS A 14 -25.08 -9.95 40.78
C HIS A 14 -25.42 -10.23 39.31
N ASN A 15 -24.93 -9.41 38.39
CA ASN A 15 -25.31 -9.43 36.98
C ASN A 15 -24.48 -10.43 36.14
N CYS A 16 -23.23 -10.69 36.52
CA CYS A 16 -22.36 -11.64 35.80
C CYS A 16 -22.62 -13.11 36.18
N THR A 17 -23.16 -13.37 37.37
CA THR A 17 -23.42 -14.73 37.89
C THR A 17 -24.52 -15.48 37.13
N ILE A 18 -25.40 -14.77 36.41
CA ILE A 18 -26.53 -15.35 35.68
C ILE A 18 -26.26 -15.40 34.16
N MET A 19 -25.34 -14.57 33.67
CA MET A 19 -25.20 -14.35 32.23
C MET A 19 -24.67 -15.58 31.47
N GLY A 20 -23.85 -16.42 32.11
CA GLY A 20 -23.37 -17.68 31.53
C GLY A 20 -22.46 -17.48 30.31
N CYS A 21 -21.44 -16.63 30.44
CA CYS A 21 -20.46 -16.40 29.38
C CYS A 21 -19.54 -17.61 29.16
N GLN A 22 -19.11 -17.83 27.92
CA GLN A 22 -18.14 -18.88 27.60
C GLN A 22 -16.75 -18.60 28.20
N TYR A 23 -16.31 -17.33 28.26
CA TYR A 23 -14.99 -16.96 28.76
C TYR A 23 -15.05 -16.05 29.98
N ASN A 24 -15.27 -14.75 29.80
CA ASN A 24 -15.33 -13.79 30.91
C ASN A 24 -16.56 -12.88 30.83
N CYS A 25 -16.95 -12.35 31.98
CA CYS A 25 -17.99 -11.33 32.10
C CYS A 25 -17.41 -10.08 32.77
N SER A 26 -17.80 -8.91 32.30
CA SER A 26 -17.57 -7.67 33.03
C SER A 26 -18.83 -6.83 33.11
N VAL A 27 -18.93 -6.05 34.19
CA VAL A 27 -20.05 -5.17 34.44
C VAL A 27 -19.79 -3.82 33.76
N THR A 28 -20.69 -3.39 32.88
CA THR A 28 -20.62 -2.08 32.21
C THR A 28 -21.80 -1.21 32.60
N LEU A 29 -21.73 0.11 32.32
CA LEU A 29 -22.84 1.05 32.53
C LEU A 29 -24.12 0.66 31.77
N SER A 30 -24.00 -0.15 30.71
CA SER A 30 -25.11 -0.65 29.91
C SER A 30 -25.54 -2.07 30.31
N GLY A 31 -25.06 -2.59 31.45
CA GLY A 31 -25.30 -3.96 31.91
C GLY A 31 -24.10 -4.89 31.79
N PRO A 32 -24.22 -6.16 32.24
CA PRO A 32 -23.15 -7.14 32.11
C PRO A 32 -22.91 -7.47 30.62
N LYS A 33 -21.64 -7.59 30.22
CA LYS A 33 -21.24 -8.03 28.87
C LYS A 33 -20.23 -9.16 28.94
N CYS A 34 -20.33 -10.10 28.00
CA CYS A 34 -19.35 -11.15 27.84
C CYS A 34 -18.16 -10.63 27.05
N TYR A 35 -16.98 -11.15 27.37
CA TYR A 35 -15.72 -10.85 26.69
C TYR A 35 -15.02 -12.17 26.38
N CYS A 36 -14.33 -12.19 25.24
CA CYS A 36 -13.59 -13.34 24.76
C CYS A 36 -12.08 -13.12 24.92
N ARG A 37 -11.33 -14.21 24.82
CA ARG A 37 -9.87 -14.16 24.75
C ARG A 37 -9.42 -13.46 23.45
N ASN A 38 -8.18 -12.98 23.41
CA ASN A 38 -7.61 -12.41 22.19
C ASN A 38 -7.71 -13.40 21.02
N GLY A 39 -8.05 -12.90 19.83
CA GLY A 39 -8.31 -13.70 18.63
C GLY A 39 -9.76 -14.22 18.52
N TYR A 40 -10.65 -13.85 19.46
CA TYR A 40 -12.05 -14.26 19.44
C TYR A 40 -12.96 -13.07 19.71
N GLU A 41 -14.13 -13.07 19.10
CA GLU A 41 -15.18 -12.09 19.30
C GLU A 41 -16.47 -12.74 19.85
N VAL A 42 -17.32 -11.93 20.45
CA VAL A 42 -18.60 -12.41 20.98
C VAL A 42 -19.53 -12.75 19.82
N GLY A 43 -20.07 -13.96 19.83
CA GLY A 43 -21.03 -14.46 18.85
C GLY A 43 -22.39 -13.75 18.95
N GLU A 44 -23.29 -14.07 18.02
CA GLU A 44 -24.64 -13.46 17.94
C GLU A 44 -25.49 -13.72 19.19
N ASP A 45 -25.21 -14.80 19.92
CA ASP A 45 -25.89 -15.14 21.17
C ASP A 45 -25.43 -14.29 22.37
N GLY A 46 -24.44 -13.40 22.18
CA GLY A 46 -23.92 -12.50 23.21
C GLY A 46 -23.11 -13.21 24.30
N LYS A 47 -22.85 -14.52 24.18
CA LYS A 47 -22.28 -15.34 25.25
C LYS A 47 -21.13 -16.22 24.81
N ARG A 48 -21.23 -16.80 23.63
CA ARG A 48 -20.20 -17.68 23.06
C ARG A 48 -19.12 -16.85 22.37
N CYS A 49 -17.94 -17.41 22.33
CA CYS A 49 -16.80 -16.87 21.62
C CYS A 49 -16.67 -17.61 20.29
N LYS A 50 -16.66 -16.83 19.20
CA LYS A 50 -16.31 -17.31 17.87
C LYS A 50 -14.97 -16.71 17.48
N ASP A 51 -14.27 -17.42 16.62
CA ASP A 51 -13.00 -16.95 16.06
C ASP A 51 -13.18 -15.58 15.38
N PHE A 52 -12.27 -14.66 15.66
CA PHE A 52 -12.27 -13.34 15.04
C PHE A 52 -11.43 -13.40 13.78
N ASN A 53 -12.07 -13.28 12.61
CA ASN A 53 -11.35 -13.35 11.35
C ASN A 53 -10.54 -12.08 11.10
N GLU A 54 -9.26 -12.07 11.47
CA GLU A 54 -8.38 -10.92 11.26
C GLU A 54 -8.18 -10.62 9.77
N CYS A 55 -8.34 -11.61 8.88
CA CYS A 55 -8.24 -11.42 7.43
C CYS A 55 -9.41 -10.63 6.83
N ALA A 56 -10.52 -10.48 7.55
CA ALA A 56 -11.60 -9.57 7.16
C ALA A 56 -11.26 -8.09 7.42
N VAL A 57 -10.21 -7.82 8.21
CA VAL A 57 -9.74 -6.48 8.51
C VAL A 57 -8.69 -6.05 7.49
N TYR A 58 -8.92 -4.90 6.85
CA TYR A 58 -7.98 -4.34 5.88
C TYR A 58 -6.64 -3.97 6.55
N GLY A 59 -5.54 -4.39 5.94
CA GLY A 59 -4.18 -4.07 6.41
C GLY A 59 -3.63 -5.01 7.49
N THR A 60 -4.32 -6.10 7.84
CA THR A 60 -3.80 -7.14 8.76
C THR A 60 -2.51 -7.77 8.24
N CYS A 61 -2.50 -8.12 6.95
CA CYS A 61 -1.33 -8.58 6.21
C CYS A 61 -1.11 -7.64 5.02
N SER A 62 0.14 -7.43 4.63
CA SER A 62 0.48 -6.67 3.42
C SER A 62 0.11 -7.38 2.12
N GLN A 63 0.06 -8.73 2.16
CA GLN A 63 -0.23 -9.58 1.00
C GLN A 63 -1.23 -10.68 1.41
N THR A 64 -0.83 -11.96 1.38
CA THR A 64 -1.73 -13.09 1.61
C THR A 64 -2.00 -13.27 3.10
N CYS A 65 -3.28 -13.40 3.47
CA CYS A 65 -3.74 -13.68 4.83
C CYS A 65 -4.45 -15.04 4.87
N THR A 66 -4.16 -15.84 5.90
CA THR A 66 -4.86 -17.10 6.18
C THR A 66 -5.32 -17.09 7.63
N ASN A 67 -6.63 -17.11 7.81
CA ASN A 67 -7.27 -17.14 9.11
C ASN A 67 -7.13 -18.53 9.75
N THR A 68 -6.87 -18.57 11.05
CA THR A 68 -6.71 -19.80 11.84
C THR A 68 -7.49 -19.68 13.14
N ASP A 69 -7.82 -20.78 13.81
CA ASP A 69 -8.58 -20.67 15.07
C ASP A 69 -7.77 -19.93 16.15
N GLY A 70 -8.28 -18.76 16.55
CA GLY A 70 -7.72 -17.86 17.54
C GLY A 70 -6.53 -17.01 17.06
N SER A 71 -6.20 -17.03 15.76
CA SER A 71 -5.08 -16.25 15.20
C SER A 71 -5.11 -16.22 13.67
N TYR A 72 -4.03 -15.74 13.07
CA TYR A 72 -3.88 -15.75 11.62
C TYR A 72 -2.41 -15.85 11.24
N THR A 73 -2.16 -16.18 9.98
CA THR A 73 -0.83 -16.18 9.39
C THR A 73 -0.79 -15.34 8.14
N CYS A 74 0.28 -14.55 7.98
CA CYS A 74 0.56 -13.83 6.74
C CYS A 74 1.64 -14.56 5.94
N SER A 75 1.51 -14.54 4.62
CA SER A 75 2.54 -15.06 3.71
C SER A 75 2.77 -14.11 2.54
N CYS A 76 3.96 -14.22 1.94
CA CYS A 76 4.38 -13.38 0.82
C CYS A 76 4.31 -14.16 -0.49
N VAL A 77 3.89 -13.47 -1.56
CA VAL A 77 3.92 -14.02 -2.92
C VAL A 77 5.36 -14.13 -3.44
N GLU A 78 5.55 -14.88 -4.52
CA GLU A 78 6.86 -15.02 -5.15
C GLU A 78 7.48 -13.65 -5.51
N GLY A 79 8.79 -13.51 -5.28
CA GLY A 79 9.51 -12.24 -5.44
C GLY A 79 9.51 -11.33 -4.21
N TYR A 80 8.86 -11.73 -3.11
CA TYR A 80 8.83 -11.00 -1.85
C TYR A 80 9.34 -11.82 -0.67
N LEU A 81 9.86 -11.14 0.35
CA LEU A 81 10.43 -11.70 1.57
C LEU A 81 9.63 -11.23 2.80
N PRO A 82 9.33 -12.14 3.74
CA PRO A 82 8.66 -11.77 4.99
C PRO A 82 9.54 -10.84 5.83
N GLN A 83 8.91 -9.89 6.51
CA GLN A 83 9.58 -8.96 7.43
C GLN A 83 9.45 -9.44 8.90
N PRO A 84 10.28 -8.91 9.83
CA PRO A 84 10.28 -9.34 11.23
C PRO A 84 8.97 -9.14 11.99
N ASP A 85 8.06 -8.32 11.45
CA ASP A 85 6.72 -8.11 12.00
C ASP A 85 5.73 -9.24 11.65
N ASN A 86 6.14 -10.22 10.85
CA ASN A 86 5.32 -11.32 10.32
C ASN A 86 4.02 -10.88 9.63
N ARG A 87 3.94 -9.62 9.17
CA ARG A 87 2.78 -9.05 8.49
C ARG A 87 3.15 -8.39 7.17
N SER A 88 4.36 -7.85 7.11
CA SER A 88 4.85 -7.11 5.97
C SER A 88 5.69 -7.98 5.04
N CYS A 89 5.59 -7.70 3.75
CA CYS A 89 6.34 -8.35 2.68
C CYS A 89 7.14 -7.27 1.93
N LYS A 90 8.45 -7.49 1.80
CA LYS A 90 9.35 -6.59 1.06
C LYS A 90 9.84 -7.28 -0.20
N ALA A 91 9.83 -6.58 -1.32
CA ALA A 91 10.35 -7.12 -2.56
C ALA A 91 11.81 -7.56 -2.40
N LYS A 92 12.16 -8.73 -2.96
CA LYS A 92 13.54 -9.24 -3.01
C LYS A 92 14.46 -8.35 -3.87
N ASN A 93 13.85 -7.58 -4.78
CA ASN A 93 14.47 -6.90 -5.92
C ASN A 93 15.09 -7.90 -6.91
N ASP A 94 14.89 -7.65 -8.20
CA ASP A 94 15.55 -8.40 -9.28
C ASP A 94 16.07 -7.41 -10.34
N PRO A 95 17.39 -7.16 -10.40
CA PRO A 95 18.44 -7.76 -9.56
C PRO A 95 18.44 -7.19 -8.13
N VAL A 96 19.08 -7.91 -7.19
CA VAL A 96 19.04 -7.62 -5.74
C VAL A 96 19.57 -6.22 -5.40
N ASP A 97 20.55 -5.74 -6.16
CA ASP A 97 21.18 -4.43 -6.02
C ASP A 97 20.35 -3.27 -6.60
N ARG A 98 19.26 -3.56 -7.32
CA ARG A 98 18.35 -2.56 -7.87
C ARG A 98 17.33 -2.11 -6.83
N HIS A 99 17.70 -1.06 -6.10
CA HIS A 99 16.86 -0.46 -5.07
C HIS A 99 15.67 0.31 -5.67
N PRO A 100 14.56 0.49 -4.92
CA PRO A 100 13.43 1.29 -5.37
C PRO A 100 13.76 2.80 -5.35
N TYR A 101 13.34 3.49 -6.41
CA TYR A 101 13.46 4.94 -6.58
C TYR A 101 12.09 5.53 -6.87
N LEU A 102 11.84 6.71 -6.30
CA LEU A 102 10.68 7.53 -6.63
C LEU A 102 11.09 8.56 -7.68
N LEU A 103 10.50 8.45 -8.87
CA LEU A 103 10.61 9.46 -9.92
C LEU A 103 9.47 10.46 -9.76
N ILE A 104 9.79 11.76 -9.72
CA ILE A 104 8.83 12.86 -9.61
C ILE A 104 9.13 13.87 -10.71
N ALA A 105 8.17 14.12 -11.59
CA ALA A 105 8.26 15.21 -12.54
C ALA A 105 7.59 16.47 -11.98
N ASN A 106 8.25 17.60 -12.16
CA ASN A 106 7.60 18.92 -12.13
C ASN A 106 7.72 19.57 -13.51
N SER A 107 7.26 20.82 -13.65
CA SER A 107 7.31 21.54 -14.93
C SER A 107 8.72 21.85 -15.41
N GLN A 108 9.76 21.76 -14.57
CA GLN A 108 11.13 22.12 -14.91
C GLN A 108 12.09 20.93 -14.96
N ASN A 109 11.86 19.90 -14.15
CA ASN A 109 12.77 18.77 -14.03
C ASN A 109 12.04 17.48 -13.66
N ILE A 110 12.73 16.37 -13.92
CA ILE A 110 12.40 15.06 -13.37
C ILE A 110 13.45 14.75 -12.30
N GLN A 111 12.99 14.49 -11.09
CA GLN A 111 13.79 14.15 -9.93
C GLN A 111 13.65 12.66 -9.60
N ALA A 112 14.76 11.99 -9.35
CA ALA A 112 14.85 10.63 -8.86
C ALA A 112 15.38 10.64 -7.42
N THR A 113 14.57 10.14 -6.48
CA THR A 113 14.93 10.08 -5.07
C THR A 113 14.95 8.62 -4.62
N SER A 114 16.06 8.20 -4.00
CA SER A 114 16.12 6.89 -3.37
C SER A 114 15.26 6.87 -2.11
N LEU A 115 14.49 5.79 -1.89
CA LEU A 115 13.74 5.61 -0.64
C LEU A 115 14.65 5.40 0.59
N SER A 116 15.95 5.18 0.37
CA SER A 116 16.96 5.02 1.43
C SER A 116 17.61 6.35 1.87
N GLY A 117 17.18 7.49 1.33
CA GLY A 117 17.66 8.81 1.76
C GLY A 117 18.94 9.30 1.06
N ALA A 118 19.25 8.78 -0.13
CA ALA A 118 20.33 9.33 -0.95
C ALA A 118 19.96 10.68 -1.56
N ASN A 119 20.97 11.47 -1.92
CA ASN A 119 20.77 12.75 -2.60
C ASN A 119 19.96 12.56 -3.90
N PRO A 120 18.93 13.38 -4.15
CA PRO A 120 18.16 13.28 -5.37
C PRO A 120 18.99 13.62 -6.61
N ILE A 121 18.74 12.89 -7.70
CA ILE A 121 19.33 13.14 -9.02
C ILE A 121 18.25 13.79 -9.88
N SER A 122 18.60 14.79 -10.70
CA SER A 122 17.61 15.47 -11.54
C SER A 122 18.08 15.66 -12.98
N ILE A 123 17.13 15.67 -13.92
CA ILE A 123 17.30 16.09 -15.31
C ILE A 123 16.36 17.26 -15.60
N ASN A 124 16.88 18.30 -16.24
CA ASN A 124 16.08 19.44 -16.67
C ASN A 124 15.31 19.10 -17.93
N THR A 125 14.00 19.28 -17.90
CA THR A 125 13.10 18.84 -18.97
C THR A 125 12.27 19.96 -19.57
N LYS A 126 12.39 21.20 -19.08
CA LYS A 126 11.80 22.43 -19.66
C LYS A 126 10.36 22.24 -20.19
N GLN A 127 9.41 22.00 -19.28
CA GLN A 127 7.97 21.71 -19.51
C GLN A 127 7.64 20.22 -19.70
N THR A 128 7.61 19.49 -18.58
CA THR A 128 7.08 18.12 -18.51
C THR A 128 5.66 18.09 -17.94
N THR A 129 4.80 17.28 -18.56
CA THR A 129 3.39 17.11 -18.13
C THR A 129 3.10 15.70 -17.65
N ALA A 130 3.74 14.71 -18.27
CA ALA A 130 3.57 13.30 -17.95
C ALA A 130 4.88 12.55 -18.22
N MET A 131 5.10 11.48 -17.47
CA MET A 131 6.25 10.60 -17.61
C MET A 131 5.87 9.14 -17.36
N ASP A 132 6.66 8.23 -17.90
CA ASP A 132 6.58 6.81 -17.64
C ASP A 132 7.99 6.19 -17.65
N PHE A 133 8.15 5.01 -17.06
CA PHE A 133 9.42 4.32 -16.92
C PHE A 133 9.39 2.91 -17.52
N ILE A 134 10.28 2.66 -18.47
CA ILE A 134 10.44 1.36 -19.12
C ILE A 134 11.46 0.55 -18.32
N TYR A 135 10.97 -0.30 -17.42
CA TYR A 135 11.80 -1.05 -16.47
C TYR A 135 12.89 -1.91 -17.12
N ALA A 136 12.55 -2.63 -18.20
CA ALA A 136 13.44 -3.54 -18.91
C ALA A 136 14.58 -2.83 -19.65
N GLN A 137 14.42 -1.54 -20.00
CA GLN A 137 15.42 -0.74 -20.70
C GLN A 137 16.05 0.32 -19.80
N GLU A 138 15.68 0.35 -18.52
CA GLU A 138 16.05 1.40 -17.57
C GLU A 138 15.91 2.81 -18.14
N THR A 139 14.78 3.07 -18.81
CA THR A 139 14.59 4.31 -19.58
C THR A 139 13.39 5.06 -19.06
N VAL A 140 13.56 6.33 -18.69
CA VAL A 140 12.45 7.25 -18.42
C VAL A 140 12.06 7.94 -19.71
N CYS A 141 10.77 8.00 -20.00
CA CYS A 141 10.22 8.75 -21.12
C CYS A 141 9.23 9.78 -20.61
N TRP A 142 9.25 10.98 -21.19
CA TRP A 142 8.38 12.07 -20.79
C TRP A 142 7.86 12.86 -21.99
N ILE A 143 6.69 13.47 -21.79
CA ILE A 143 6.10 14.38 -22.76
C ILE A 143 6.65 15.77 -22.48
N HIS A 144 7.43 16.28 -23.43
CA HIS A 144 7.89 17.66 -23.46
C HIS A 144 6.88 18.49 -24.26
N MET A 145 6.24 19.46 -23.61
CA MET A 145 5.40 20.44 -24.32
C MET A 145 6.29 21.54 -24.85
N GLY A 146 6.23 21.81 -26.15
CA GLY A 146 6.82 23.03 -26.70
C GLY A 146 5.83 24.19 -26.64
N ASP A 147 6.25 25.36 -27.14
CA ASP A 147 5.41 26.58 -27.16
C ASP A 147 4.15 26.46 -28.02
N SER A 148 4.02 25.38 -28.81
CA SER A 148 2.82 25.04 -29.58
C SER A 148 2.52 23.54 -29.53
N PRO A 149 1.26 23.11 -29.76
CA PRO A 149 0.91 21.68 -29.79
C PRO A 149 1.68 20.87 -30.84
N ALA A 150 2.09 21.50 -31.94
CA ALA A 150 2.91 20.87 -32.98
C ALA A 150 4.37 20.64 -32.54
N ALA A 151 4.82 21.34 -31.49
CA ALA A 151 6.15 21.20 -30.91
C ALA A 151 6.20 20.20 -29.73
N THR A 152 5.09 19.51 -29.43
CA THR A 152 5.07 18.45 -28.42
C THR A 152 5.94 17.27 -28.87
N GLN A 153 6.89 16.89 -28.01
CA GLN A 153 7.87 15.85 -28.27
C GLN A 153 7.83 14.77 -27.19
N LEU A 154 7.99 13.50 -27.59
CA LEU A 154 8.26 12.42 -26.66
C LEU A 154 9.78 12.33 -26.50
N LYS A 155 10.28 12.58 -25.29
CA LYS A 155 11.70 12.45 -24.98
C LYS A 155 11.92 11.23 -24.09
N CYS A 156 13.06 10.58 -24.26
CA CYS A 156 13.47 9.47 -23.41
C CYS A 156 14.94 9.59 -23.04
N ALA A 157 15.30 9.21 -21.83
CA ALA A 157 16.68 9.12 -21.37
C ALA A 157 16.89 7.82 -20.60
N LYS A 158 18.05 7.19 -20.78
CA LYS A 158 18.46 6.07 -19.95
C LYS A 158 18.77 6.57 -18.54
N PHE A 159 18.47 5.74 -17.55
CA PHE A 159 18.69 5.98 -16.14
C PHE A 159 19.30 4.72 -15.48
N PRO A 160 20.50 4.32 -15.91
CA PRO A 160 21.09 3.06 -15.50
C PRO A 160 21.45 3.07 -14.03
N ASN A 161 21.02 2.03 -13.30
CA ASN A 161 21.24 1.87 -11.86
C ASN A 161 20.88 3.12 -11.02
N ALA A 162 19.99 3.96 -11.55
CA ALA A 162 19.58 5.22 -10.93
C ALA A 162 20.74 6.13 -10.47
N LYS A 163 21.82 6.21 -11.26
CA LYS A 163 22.98 7.07 -10.97
C LYS A 163 22.98 8.39 -11.74
N SER A 164 22.58 8.36 -13.01
CA SER A 164 22.56 9.54 -13.87
C SER A 164 21.61 9.34 -15.04
N PHE A 165 21.07 10.44 -15.57
CA PHE A 165 20.33 10.43 -16.83
C PHE A 165 21.31 10.55 -18.00
N THR A 166 21.25 9.63 -18.95
CA THR A 166 22.15 9.56 -20.12
C THR A 166 21.39 9.29 -21.41
N GLU A 167 22.05 9.51 -22.55
CA GLU A 167 21.52 9.16 -23.88
C GLU A 167 20.11 9.74 -24.15
N GLU A 168 19.89 11.02 -23.84
CA GLU A 168 18.61 11.68 -24.13
C GLU A 168 18.35 11.67 -25.64
N LYS A 169 17.15 11.20 -26.03
CA LYS A 169 16.69 11.17 -27.41
C LYS A 169 15.26 11.65 -27.52
N THR A 170 14.95 12.28 -28.66
CA THR A 170 13.58 12.66 -29.04
C THR A 170 13.00 11.63 -29.99
N ILE A 171 11.78 11.19 -29.72
CA ILE A 171 10.98 10.28 -30.53
C ILE A 171 9.90 11.09 -31.25
N ASN A 172 9.93 11.08 -32.58
CA ASN A 172 8.95 11.79 -33.41
C ASN A 172 7.62 11.04 -33.44
N ILE A 173 6.61 11.61 -32.78
CA ILE A 173 5.27 11.01 -32.64
C ILE A 173 4.40 11.19 -33.90
N SER A 174 4.72 12.15 -34.77
CA SER A 174 3.99 12.48 -36.01
C SER A 174 4.03 11.39 -37.08
N LEU A 175 5.06 10.54 -37.09
CA LEU A 175 5.24 9.44 -38.04
C LEU A 175 4.46 8.16 -37.66
N SER A 176 4.12 7.98 -36.39
CA SER A 176 3.45 6.75 -35.92
C SER A 176 1.95 6.72 -36.27
N LEU A 177 1.29 7.87 -36.37
CA LEU A 177 -0.11 7.97 -36.79
C LEU A 177 -0.31 7.66 -38.29
N HIS A 178 0.64 8.06 -39.14
CA HIS A 178 0.56 7.77 -40.58
C HIS A 178 0.70 6.27 -40.90
N ARG A 179 1.42 5.49 -40.07
CA ARG A 179 1.57 4.04 -40.27
C ARG A 179 0.34 3.23 -39.88
N HIS A 180 -0.48 3.72 -38.94
CA HIS A 180 -1.74 3.08 -38.59
C HIS A 180 -2.88 3.49 -39.53
N LEU A 181 -2.89 4.75 -40.00
CA LEU A 181 -3.90 5.23 -40.96
C LEU A 181 -3.70 4.68 -42.38
N SER A 182 -2.46 4.36 -42.79
CA SER A 182 -2.23 3.69 -44.08
C SER A 182 -2.60 2.21 -44.08
N ARG A 183 -2.59 1.54 -42.91
CA ARG A 183 -2.96 0.12 -42.78
C ARG A 183 -4.47 -0.10 -42.60
N SER A 184 -5.21 0.94 -42.21
CA SER A 184 -6.68 0.94 -42.12
C SER A 184 -7.39 1.29 -43.43
N ARG A 185 -6.67 1.72 -44.48
CA ARG A 185 -7.24 2.08 -45.79
C ARG A 185 -7.07 1.01 -46.87
N SER A 186 -6.71 -0.22 -46.48
CA SER A 186 -6.62 -1.37 -47.38
C SER A 186 -7.58 -2.46 -46.94
N PHE A 187 -8.88 -2.19 -47.06
CA PHE A 187 -9.98 -3.16 -47.16
C PHE A 187 -11.11 -2.52 -47.97
#